data_AF-A0AAX3KB77-F1
#
_entry.id   AF-A0AAX3KB77-F1
#
_cell.length_a   1.000
_cell.length_b   1.000
_cell.length_c   1.000
_cell.angle_alpha   90.00
_cell.angle_beta   90.00
_cell.angle_gamma   90.00
#
_symmetry.space_group_name_H-M   'P 1'
#
loop_
_entity.id
_entity.type
_entity.pdbx_description
1 polymer ?
#
loop_
_entity_poly.entity_id
_entity_poly.type
_entity_poly.pdbx_seq_one_letter_code
_entity_poly.pdbx_strand_id
1 'polypeptide(L)'
;MSLSLSMAAFALAASISPGPVNIVALGSGARHGLRASLGHVTGATLGFCVLLVLVGLGLHQLLVRWPVLGLLLHWGGVAFLLYMAWKLASDSGELGSTHPEQAPSAWHGAAMQWLNPKAWLAAVAGVGAYTGGEQQLLWLFTWIYGPICFISVACWAWAGSVIRQYLGNPRHMRLLNRGLAVLLVGSALYLVI
;
A
#
# COMPACT_ATOMS: atom_id res chain seq x y z
N MET A 1 -24.48 -8.86 -13.12
CA MET A 1 -23.63 -7.67 -12.82
C MET A 1 -22.85 -7.33 -14.08
N SER A 2 -22.73 -6.05 -14.45
CA SER A 2 -21.85 -5.66 -15.57
C SER A 2 -20.39 -5.94 -15.20
N LEU A 3 -19.56 -6.32 -16.18
CA LEU A 3 -18.14 -6.65 -15.97
C LEU A 3 -17.39 -5.55 -15.20
N SER A 4 -17.65 -4.28 -15.56
CA SER A 4 -17.05 -3.11 -14.92
C SER A 4 -17.44 -2.97 -13.44
N LEU A 5 -18.65 -3.38 -13.06
CA LEU A 5 -19.09 -3.38 -11.66
C LEU A 5 -18.33 -4.44 -10.85
N SER A 6 -18.14 -5.63 -11.43
CA SER A 6 -17.33 -6.69 -10.81
C SER A 6 -15.87 -6.26 -10.64
N MET A 7 -15.29 -5.63 -11.66
CA MET A 7 -13.95 -5.03 -11.60
C MET A 7 -13.84 -3.99 -10.48
N ALA A 8 -14.81 -3.08 -10.37
CA ALA A 8 -14.84 -2.05 -9.35
C ALA A 8 -14.97 -2.63 -7.93
N ALA A 9 -15.86 -3.62 -7.76
CA ALA A 9 -16.05 -4.30 -6.48
C ALA A 9 -14.77 -5.02 -6.02
N PHE A 10 -14.10 -5.72 -6.94
CA PHE A 10 -12.80 -6.35 -6.66
C PHE A 10 -11.75 -5.30 -6.29
N ALA A 11 -11.61 -4.25 -7.10
CA ALA A 11 -10.65 -3.19 -6.86
C ALA A 11 -10.85 -2.54 -5.49
N LEU A 12 -12.10 -2.29 -5.10
CA LEU A 12 -12.43 -1.74 -3.79
C LEU A 12 -12.04 -2.71 -2.67
N ALA A 13 -12.51 -3.96 -2.72
CA ALA A 13 -12.23 -4.96 -1.69
C ALA A 13 -10.72 -5.20 -1.50
N ALA A 14 -9.98 -5.29 -2.60
CA ALA A 14 -8.54 -5.52 -2.59
C ALA A 14 -7.74 -4.29 -2.13
N SER A 15 -8.19 -3.06 -2.42
CA SER A 15 -7.44 -1.84 -2.06
C SER A 15 -7.82 -1.23 -0.70
N ILE A 16 -9.09 -1.30 -0.28
CA ILE A 16 -9.54 -0.72 0.99
C ILE A 16 -9.12 -1.55 2.20
N SER A 17 -8.96 -2.87 2.01
CA SER A 17 -8.60 -3.77 3.10
C SER A 17 -7.27 -3.35 3.74
N PRO A 18 -7.05 -3.59 5.05
CA PRO A 18 -5.81 -3.21 5.71
C PRO A 18 -4.60 -3.88 5.05
N GLY A 19 -3.48 -3.17 5.05
CA GLY A 19 -2.23 -3.62 4.45
C GLY A 19 -1.12 -2.59 4.66
N PRO A 20 0.14 -2.91 4.33
CA PRO A 20 1.28 -2.07 4.69
C PRO A 20 1.17 -0.62 4.20
N VAL A 21 0.81 -0.43 2.93
CA VAL A 21 0.63 0.89 2.31
C VAL A 21 -0.45 1.72 3.02
N ASN A 22 -1.56 1.07 3.39
CA ASN A 22 -2.69 1.68 4.09
C ASN A 22 -2.36 2.04 5.53
N ILE A 23 -1.62 1.16 6.22
CA ILE A 23 -1.12 1.37 7.58
C ILE A 23 -0.18 2.58 7.62
N VAL A 24 0.73 2.71 6.66
CA VAL A 24 1.62 3.88 6.58
C VAL A 24 0.84 5.13 6.20
N ALA A 25 -0.16 5.04 5.32
CA ALA A 25 -1.04 6.17 5.00
C ALA A 25 -1.78 6.67 6.25
N LEU A 26 -2.32 5.76 7.08
CA LEU A 26 -2.96 6.08 8.36
C LEU A 26 -1.99 6.79 9.31
N GLY A 27 -0.79 6.24 9.50
CA GLY A 27 0.24 6.84 10.37
C GLY A 27 0.70 8.21 9.87
N SER A 28 0.89 8.36 8.56
CA SER A 28 1.21 9.66 7.94
C SER A 28 0.09 10.67 8.12
N GLY A 29 -1.17 10.27 7.93
CA GLY A 29 -2.33 11.12 8.14
C GLY A 29 -2.42 11.60 9.59
N ALA A 30 -2.16 10.71 10.54
CA ALA A 30 -2.15 11.02 11.97
C ALA A 30 -1.06 12.01 12.38
N ARG A 31 0.06 12.06 11.67
CA ARG A 31 1.20 12.96 11.98
C ARG A 31 1.16 14.27 11.21
N HIS A 32 1.06 14.15 9.89
CA HIS A 32 1.28 15.24 8.94
C HIS A 32 -0.04 15.77 8.36
N GLY A 33 -1.17 15.13 8.67
CA GLY A 33 -2.47 15.45 8.11
C GLY A 33 -2.67 14.90 6.70
N LEU A 34 -3.88 15.09 6.16
CA LEU A 34 -4.26 14.54 4.87
C LEU A 34 -3.43 15.09 3.71
N ARG A 35 -3.30 16.43 3.60
CA ARG A 35 -2.64 17.09 2.47
C ARG A 35 -1.19 16.61 2.27
N ALA A 36 -0.42 16.55 3.36
CA ALA A 36 0.96 16.09 3.30
C ALA A 36 1.07 14.59 2.96
N SER A 37 0.04 13.80 3.29
CA SER A 37 -0.01 12.35 3.01
C SER A 37 -0.39 12.03 1.56
N LEU A 38 -0.97 12.97 0.81
CA LEU A 38 -1.38 12.74 -0.59
C LEU A 38 -0.21 12.41 -1.52
N GLY A 39 1.02 12.81 -1.17
CA GLY A 39 2.23 12.38 -1.86
C GLY A 39 2.34 10.86 -1.87
N HIS A 40 2.35 10.24 -0.69
CA HIS A 40 2.33 8.78 -0.52
C HIS A 40 1.16 8.11 -1.24
N VAL A 41 -0.07 8.65 -1.09
CA VAL A 41 -1.27 8.11 -1.74
C VAL A 41 -1.13 8.06 -3.25
N THR A 42 -0.70 9.18 -3.85
CA THR A 42 -0.50 9.30 -5.30
C THR A 42 0.58 8.34 -5.77
N GLY A 43 1.72 8.32 -5.07
CA GLY A 43 2.83 7.44 -5.38
C GLY A 43 2.46 5.96 -5.34
N ALA A 44 1.78 5.53 -4.28
CA ALA A 44 1.30 4.16 -4.13
C ALA A 44 0.31 3.78 -5.24
N THR A 45 -0.63 4.68 -5.56
CA THR A 45 -1.63 4.44 -6.61
C THR A 45 -0.97 4.32 -7.99
N LEU A 46 -0.11 5.26 -8.35
CA LEU A 46 0.58 5.22 -9.65
C LEU A 46 1.51 4.01 -9.74
N GLY A 47 2.24 3.70 -8.66
CA GLY A 47 3.05 2.50 -8.55
C GLY A 47 2.23 1.23 -8.76
N PHE A 48 1.00 1.17 -8.23
CA PHE A 48 0.09 0.05 -8.44
C PHE A 48 -0.41 -0.03 -9.89
N CYS A 49 -0.83 1.08 -10.49
CA CYS A 49 -1.28 1.10 -11.88
C CYS A 49 -0.18 0.61 -12.83
N VAL A 50 1.07 1.05 -12.62
CA VAL A 50 2.20 0.57 -13.40
C VAL A 50 2.42 -0.93 -13.19
N LEU A 51 2.40 -1.39 -11.93
CA LEU A 51 2.51 -2.82 -11.62
C LEU A 51 1.41 -3.64 -12.32
N LEU A 52 0.17 -3.17 -12.27
CA LEU A 52 -1.00 -3.82 -12.85
C LEU A 52 -0.87 -3.97 -14.37
N VAL A 53 -0.47 -2.89 -15.06
CA VAL A 53 -0.23 -2.90 -16.51
C VAL A 53 0.92 -3.85 -16.84
N LEU A 54 2.03 -3.81 -16.10
CA LEU A 54 3.17 -4.70 -16.36
C LEU A 54 2.81 -6.17 -16.15
N VAL A 55 2.03 -6.50 -15.12
CA VAL A 55 1.51 -7.85 -14.88
C VAL A 55 0.62 -8.29 -16.05
N GLY A 56 -0.27 -7.41 -16.53
CA GLY A 56 -1.10 -7.64 -17.71
C GLY A 56 -0.31 -7.85 -19.00
N LEU A 57 0.84 -7.20 -19.14
CA LEU A 57 1.77 -7.37 -20.27
C LEU A 57 2.70 -8.59 -20.10
N GLY A 58 2.55 -9.38 -19.04
CA GLY A 58 3.28 -10.63 -18.88
C GLY A 58 4.49 -10.57 -17.93
N LEU A 59 4.65 -9.51 -17.12
CA LEU A 59 5.71 -9.45 -16.09
C LEU A 59 5.66 -10.67 -15.15
N HIS A 60 4.47 -11.19 -14.85
CA HIS A 60 4.33 -12.40 -14.05
C HIS A 60 4.97 -13.63 -14.71
N GLN A 61 4.88 -13.75 -16.04
CA GLN A 61 5.53 -14.86 -16.78
C GLN A 61 7.06 -14.76 -16.72
N LEU A 62 7.60 -13.53 -16.67
CA LEU A 62 9.03 -13.32 -16.47
C LEU A 62 9.49 -13.82 -15.10
N LEU A 63 8.70 -13.57 -14.04
CA LEU A 63 8.99 -14.05 -12.69
C LEU A 63 8.92 -15.58 -12.59
N VAL A 64 8.01 -16.22 -13.32
CA VAL A 64 7.94 -17.69 -13.42
C VAL A 64 9.18 -18.25 -14.12
N ARG A 65 9.66 -17.58 -15.17
CA ARG A 65 10.85 -18.00 -15.93
C ARG A 65 12.16 -17.73 -15.20
N TRP A 66 12.21 -16.69 -14.37
CA TRP A 66 13.37 -16.26 -13.59
C TRP A 66 13.00 -16.23 -12.10
N PRO A 67 12.86 -17.39 -11.44
CA PRO A 67 12.34 -17.49 -10.07
C PRO A 67 13.18 -16.73 -9.05
N VAL A 68 14.47 -16.49 -9.34
CA VAL A 68 15.37 -15.65 -8.52
C VAL A 68 14.81 -14.22 -8.36
N LEU A 69 14.21 -13.62 -9.40
CA LEU A 69 13.61 -12.29 -9.30
C LEU A 69 12.41 -12.29 -8.34
N GLY A 70 11.59 -13.34 -8.38
CA GLY A 70 10.49 -13.53 -7.45
C GLY A 70 10.99 -13.69 -6.01
N LEU A 71 12.07 -14.45 -5.81
CA LEU A 71 12.71 -14.64 -4.50
C LEU A 71 13.26 -13.32 -3.93
N LEU A 72 13.94 -12.52 -4.76
CA LEU A 72 14.46 -11.20 -4.37
C LEU A 72 13.34 -10.22 -4.02
N LEU A 73 12.26 -10.18 -4.80
CA LEU A 73 11.09 -9.36 -4.51
C LEU A 73 10.41 -9.80 -3.21
N HIS A 74 10.28 -11.11 -3.00
CA HIS A 74 9.67 -11.68 -1.81
C HIS A 74 10.45 -11.29 -0.54
N TRP A 75 11.75 -11.62 -0.49
CA TRP A 75 12.58 -11.30 0.68
C TRP A 75 12.84 -9.80 0.84
N GLY A 76 12.95 -9.07 -0.26
CA GLY A 76 13.02 -7.61 -0.24
C GLY A 76 11.76 -6.99 0.38
N GLY A 77 10.58 -7.51 0.04
CA GLY A 77 9.31 -7.14 0.66
C GLY A 77 9.29 -7.41 2.16
N VAL A 78 9.66 -8.63 2.58
CA VAL A 78 9.76 -9.00 4.00
C VAL A 78 10.72 -8.07 4.76
N ALA A 79 11.94 -7.88 4.26
CA ALA A 79 12.93 -7.01 4.88
C ALA A 79 12.43 -5.56 4.98
N PHE A 80 11.76 -5.06 3.95
CA PHE A 80 11.18 -3.73 3.94
C PHE A 80 10.05 -3.57 4.97
N LEU A 81 9.15 -4.55 5.08
CA LEU A 81 8.08 -4.53 6.08
C LEU A 81 8.63 -4.55 7.50
N LEU A 82 9.65 -5.37 7.77
CA LEU A 82 10.34 -5.40 9.06
C LEU A 82 11.04 -4.07 9.36
N TYR A 83 11.70 -3.48 8.36
CA TYR A 83 12.31 -2.14 8.48
C TYR A 83 11.25 -1.07 8.83
N MET A 84 10.10 -1.07 8.15
CA MET A 84 9.00 -0.16 8.45
C MET A 84 8.41 -0.40 9.84
N ALA A 85 8.23 -1.66 10.23
CA ALA A 85 7.75 -2.01 11.55
C ALA A 85 8.71 -1.52 12.65
N TRP A 86 10.02 -1.70 12.45
CA TRP A 86 11.04 -1.19 13.36
C TRP A 86 10.98 0.33 13.46
N LYS A 87 10.95 1.05 12.33
CA LYS A 87 10.85 2.52 12.29
C LYS A 87 9.64 3.03 13.07
N LEU A 88 8.49 2.36 12.91
CA LEU A 88 7.26 2.73 13.59
C LEU A 88 7.32 2.39 15.10
N ALA A 89 7.89 1.24 15.47
CA ALA A 89 8.06 0.84 16.86
C ALA A 89 9.07 1.70 17.64
N SER A 90 10.12 2.20 16.95
CA SER A 90 11.16 3.07 17.53
C SER A 90 10.73 4.54 17.69
N ASP A 91 9.55 4.89 17.20
CA ASP A 91 9.08 6.27 17.19
C ASP A 91 8.76 6.82 18.59
N SER A 92 9.15 8.07 18.85
CA SER A 92 8.97 8.73 20.16
C SER A 92 7.51 9.12 20.45
N GLY A 93 6.66 9.18 19.43
CA GLY A 93 5.25 9.59 19.49
C GLY A 93 5.05 11.10 19.62
N GLU A 94 6.11 11.89 19.54
CA GLU A 94 6.04 13.34 19.69
C GLU A 94 5.48 13.99 18.42
N LEU A 95 4.30 14.60 18.56
CA LEU A 95 3.65 15.36 17.49
C LEU A 95 4.17 16.80 17.51
N GLY A 96 5.37 17.03 16.95
CA GLY A 96 5.98 18.36 16.84
C GLY A 96 7.40 18.41 17.37
N SER A 97 8.32 17.74 16.68
CA SER A 97 9.76 17.84 16.94
C SER A 97 10.34 19.13 16.34
N THR A 98 11.38 19.68 16.98
CA THR A 98 12.23 20.78 16.48
C THR A 98 12.91 20.47 15.14
N HIS A 99 12.98 19.19 14.78
CA HIS A 99 13.30 18.71 13.43
C HIS A 99 12.02 18.17 12.77
N PRO A 100 11.48 18.80 11.72
CA PRO A 100 10.29 18.27 11.06
C PRO A 100 10.63 16.92 10.41
N GLU A 101 10.07 15.82 10.95
CA GLU A 101 9.99 14.57 10.20
C GLU A 101 9.19 14.84 8.92
N GLN A 102 9.77 14.50 7.77
CA GLN A 102 9.12 14.72 6.48
C GLN A 102 8.03 13.67 6.26
N ALA A 103 6.88 14.11 5.75
CA ALA A 103 5.83 13.20 5.30
C ALA A 103 6.36 12.25 4.22
N PRO A 104 5.88 11.00 4.14
CA PRO A 104 6.34 10.05 3.13
C PRO A 104 6.05 10.59 1.73
N SER A 105 7.08 10.62 0.88
CA SER A 105 6.97 11.14 -0.49
C SER A 105 6.24 10.16 -1.42
N ALA A 106 5.91 10.62 -2.63
CA ALA A 106 5.35 9.74 -3.66
C ALA A 106 6.27 8.58 -4.02
N TRP A 107 7.59 8.79 -4.03
CA TRP A 107 8.55 7.71 -4.24
C TRP A 107 8.46 6.64 -3.16
N HIS A 108 8.32 7.05 -1.89
CA HIS A 108 8.11 6.10 -0.79
C HIS A 108 6.83 5.29 -1.00
N GLY A 109 5.72 5.93 -1.37
CA GLY A 109 4.46 5.24 -1.66
C GLY A 109 4.58 4.23 -2.80
N ALA A 110 5.23 4.61 -3.91
CA ALA A 110 5.44 3.73 -5.05
C ALA A 110 6.33 2.52 -4.68
N ALA A 111 7.44 2.76 -3.98
CA ALA A 111 8.34 1.71 -3.51
C ALA A 111 7.62 0.73 -2.56
N MET A 112 6.82 1.25 -1.61
CA MET A 112 6.02 0.38 -0.73
C MET A 112 5.04 -0.46 -1.53
N GLN A 113 4.38 0.13 -2.53
CA GLN A 113 3.41 -0.60 -3.32
C GLN A 113 4.04 -1.78 -4.05
N TRP A 114 5.27 -1.62 -4.56
CA TRP A 114 6.01 -2.68 -5.24
C TRP A 114 6.57 -3.74 -4.29
N LEU A 115 6.94 -3.34 -3.08
CA LEU A 115 7.40 -4.25 -2.02
C LEU A 115 6.23 -4.92 -1.28
N ASN A 116 5.00 -4.47 -1.55
CA ASN A 116 3.80 -5.00 -0.92
C ASN A 116 3.28 -6.24 -1.68
N PRO A 117 3.39 -7.45 -1.11
CA PRO A 117 2.93 -8.69 -1.75
C PRO A 117 1.43 -8.69 -2.03
N LYS A 118 0.64 -7.99 -1.21
CA LYS A 118 -0.80 -7.82 -1.43
C LYS A 118 -1.08 -7.13 -2.76
N ALA A 119 -0.24 -6.16 -3.15
CA ALA A 119 -0.36 -5.48 -4.42
C ALA A 119 -0.14 -6.44 -5.59
N TRP A 120 0.88 -7.30 -5.49
CA TRP A 120 1.16 -8.33 -6.49
C TRP A 120 0.03 -9.35 -6.61
N LEU A 121 -0.45 -9.86 -5.47
CA LEU A 121 -1.58 -10.80 -5.44
C LEU A 121 -2.84 -10.19 -6.08
N ALA A 122 -3.17 -8.94 -5.72
CA ALA A 122 -4.31 -8.24 -6.31
C ALA A 122 -4.13 -7.99 -7.81
N ALA A 123 -2.92 -7.62 -8.25
CA ALA A 123 -2.63 -7.40 -9.67
C ALA A 123 -2.74 -8.69 -10.48
N VAL A 124 -2.13 -9.79 -10.04
CA VAL A 124 -2.18 -11.08 -10.73
C VAL A 124 -3.59 -11.65 -10.76
N ALA A 125 -4.29 -11.65 -9.61
CA ALA A 125 -5.65 -12.16 -9.53
C ALA A 125 -6.63 -11.32 -10.36
N GLY A 126 -6.55 -9.99 -10.27
CA GLY A 126 -7.41 -9.08 -11.02
C GLY A 126 -7.18 -9.16 -12.53
N VAL A 127 -5.92 -9.14 -12.97
CA VAL A 127 -5.55 -9.29 -14.38
C VAL A 127 -6.05 -10.64 -14.91
N GLY A 128 -5.78 -11.74 -14.20
CA GLY A 128 -6.19 -13.08 -14.61
C GLY A 128 -7.71 -13.24 -14.69
N ALA A 129 -8.46 -12.63 -13.76
CA ALA A 129 -9.91 -12.75 -13.70
C ALA A 129 -10.64 -11.87 -14.72
N TYR A 130 -10.12 -10.68 -15.04
CA TYR A 130 -10.89 -9.65 -15.73
C TYR A 130 -10.37 -9.21 -17.09
N THR A 131 -9.12 -9.55 -17.46
CA THR A 131 -8.53 -9.05 -18.71
C THR A 131 -8.51 -10.06 -19.84
N GLY A 132 -8.45 -11.36 -19.53
CA GLY A 132 -8.41 -12.41 -20.56
C GLY A 132 -7.23 -12.31 -21.55
N GLY A 133 -6.19 -11.53 -21.22
CA GLY A 133 -5.11 -11.19 -22.14
C GLY A 133 -5.43 -10.08 -23.15
N GLU A 134 -6.64 -9.52 -23.12
CA GLU A 134 -7.03 -8.41 -23.99
C GLU A 134 -6.53 -7.08 -23.46
N GLN A 135 -5.78 -6.35 -24.29
CA GLN A 135 -5.18 -5.07 -23.91
C GLN A 135 -6.24 -3.99 -23.60
N GLN A 136 -7.38 -4.01 -24.30
CA GLN A 136 -8.48 -3.09 -24.03
C GLN A 136 -9.08 -3.29 -22.64
N LEU A 137 -9.29 -4.55 -22.22
CA LEU A 137 -9.78 -4.87 -20.88
C LEU A 137 -8.76 -4.57 -19.79
N LEU A 138 -7.46 -4.75 -20.07
CA LEU A 138 -6.39 -4.33 -19.15
C LEU A 138 -6.41 -2.82 -18.89
N TRP A 139 -6.54 -2.01 -19.94
CA TRP A 139 -6.66 -0.56 -19.80
C TRP A 139 -7.93 -0.15 -19.06
N LEU A 140 -9.07 -0.74 -19.41
CA LEU A 140 -10.34 -0.50 -18.72
C LEU A 140 -10.22 -0.85 -17.23
N PHE A 141 -9.66 -2.01 -16.91
CA PHE A 141 -9.46 -2.43 -15.52
C PHE A 141 -8.54 -1.49 -14.77
N THR A 142 -7.43 -1.06 -15.38
CA THR A 142 -6.50 -0.10 -14.78
C THR A 142 -7.17 1.26 -14.53
N TRP A 143 -7.97 1.76 -15.48
CA TRP A 143 -8.71 3.01 -15.34
C TRP A 143 -9.78 2.96 -14.26
N ILE A 144 -10.39 1.80 -14.02
CA ILE A 144 -11.35 1.60 -12.92
C ILE A 144 -10.60 1.48 -11.58
N TYR A 145 -9.53 0.67 -11.54
CA TYR A 145 -8.82 0.37 -10.31
C TYR A 145 -8.09 1.61 -9.77
N GLY A 146 -7.41 2.38 -10.63
CA GLY A 146 -6.61 3.54 -10.22
C GLY A 146 -7.35 4.52 -9.28
N PRO A 147 -8.49 5.10 -9.69
CA PRO A 147 -9.28 5.98 -8.84
C PRO A 147 -9.77 5.32 -7.54
N ILE A 148 -10.18 4.06 -7.62
CA ILE A 148 -10.66 3.31 -6.43
C ILE A 148 -9.50 3.08 -5.45
N CYS A 149 -8.32 2.74 -5.94
CA CYS A 149 -7.11 2.59 -5.13
C CYS A 149 -6.73 3.93 -4.49
N PHE A 150 -6.75 5.02 -5.26
CA PHE A 150 -6.48 6.36 -4.73
C PHE A 150 -7.42 6.71 -3.59
N ILE A 151 -8.74 6.58 -3.81
CA ILE A 151 -9.75 6.88 -2.81
C ILE A 151 -9.57 5.98 -1.59
N SER A 152 -9.31 4.69 -1.79
CA SER A 152 -9.15 3.73 -0.69
C SER A 152 -7.95 4.08 0.20
N VAL A 153 -6.78 4.34 -0.40
CA VAL A 153 -5.58 4.71 0.37
C VAL A 153 -5.75 6.11 0.98
N ALA A 154 -6.43 7.04 0.30
CA ALA A 154 -6.78 8.36 0.82
C ALA A 154 -7.74 8.26 2.02
N CYS A 155 -8.68 7.33 2.04
CA CYS A 155 -9.56 7.09 3.19
C CYS A 155 -8.77 6.70 4.43
N TRP A 156 -7.71 5.88 4.29
CA TRP A 156 -6.81 5.57 5.40
C TRP A 156 -6.03 6.78 5.87
N ALA A 157 -5.46 7.58 4.96
CA ALA A 157 -4.79 8.84 5.32
C ALA A 157 -5.75 9.83 6.00
N TRP A 158 -6.97 9.93 5.52
CA TRP A 158 -8.01 10.78 6.09
C TRP A 158 -8.41 10.31 7.48
N ALA A 159 -8.66 9.01 7.66
CA ALA A 159 -8.94 8.42 8.97
C ALA A 159 -7.83 8.75 9.98
N GLY A 160 -6.56 8.65 9.55
CA GLY A 160 -5.41 9.04 10.37
C GLY A 160 -5.49 10.51 10.78
N SER A 161 -5.77 11.40 9.81
CA SER A 161 -5.88 12.84 10.06
C SER A 161 -7.03 13.23 10.99
N VAL A 162 -8.12 12.46 11.01
CA VAL A 162 -9.25 12.65 11.93
C VAL A 162 -8.90 12.12 13.32
N ILE A 163 -8.27 10.95 13.41
CA ILE A 163 -7.89 10.36 14.70
C ILE A 163 -6.79 11.19 15.38
N ARG A 164 -5.98 11.95 14.62
CA ARG A 164 -4.96 12.88 15.13
C ARG A 164 -5.45 13.74 16.30
N GLN A 165 -6.70 14.22 16.28
CA GLN A 165 -7.25 15.05 17.35
C GLN A 165 -7.29 14.34 18.72
N TYR A 166 -7.32 13.01 18.73
CA TYR A 166 -7.28 12.16 19.93
C TYR A 166 -5.87 11.67 20.29
N LEU A 167 -4.88 11.90 19.40
CA LEU A 167 -3.49 11.44 19.54
C LEU A 167 -2.54 12.52 20.03
N GLY A 168 -3.04 13.65 20.54
CA GLY A 168 -2.21 14.74 21.09
C GLY A 168 -1.29 14.31 22.25
N ASN A 169 -1.54 13.14 22.87
CA ASN A 169 -0.66 12.55 23.86
C ASN A 169 0.37 11.61 23.20
N PRO A 170 1.69 11.81 23.41
CA PRO A 170 2.74 10.93 22.88
C PRO A 170 2.56 9.45 23.23
N ARG A 171 1.93 9.13 24.37
CA ARG A 171 1.61 7.75 24.74
C ARG A 171 0.63 7.09 23.77
N HIS A 172 -0.42 7.80 23.35
CA HIS A 172 -1.42 7.27 22.41
C HIS A 172 -0.82 7.09 21.02
N MET A 173 0.02 8.03 20.58
CA MET A 173 0.73 7.89 19.30
C MET A 173 1.67 6.68 19.30
N ARG A 174 2.45 6.48 20.37
CA ARG A 174 3.29 5.28 20.52
C ARG A 174 2.47 3.99 20.52
N LEU A 175 1.31 3.97 21.16
CA LEU A 175 0.43 2.80 21.16
C LEU A 175 -0.07 2.48 19.75
N LEU A 176 -0.53 3.50 19.01
CA LEU A 176 -0.93 3.35 17.61
C LEU A 176 0.22 2.81 16.76
N ASN A 177 1.39 3.45 16.83
CA ASN A 177 2.57 3.05 16.08
C ASN A 177 2.98 1.60 16.37
N ARG A 178 2.97 1.19 17.65
CA ARG A 178 3.28 -0.19 18.04
C ARG A 178 2.24 -1.17 17.53
N GLY A 179 0.95 -0.82 17.58
CA GLY A 179 -0.11 -1.63 16.99
C GLY A 179 0.09 -1.82 15.47
N LEU A 180 0.37 -0.74 14.76
CA LEU A 180 0.68 -0.77 13.33
C LEU A 180 1.97 -1.55 13.02
N ALA A 181 3.01 -1.44 13.85
CA ALA A 181 4.23 -2.21 13.73
C ALA A 181 3.97 -3.72 13.90
N VAL A 182 3.16 -4.11 14.89
CA VAL A 182 2.74 -5.50 15.11
C VAL A 182 1.98 -6.03 13.89
N LEU A 183 1.09 -5.23 13.29
CA LEU A 183 0.38 -5.62 12.05
C LEU A 183 1.34 -5.80 10.86
N LEU A 184 2.37 -4.94 10.74
CA LEU A 184 3.40 -5.07 9.71
C LEU A 184 4.27 -6.32 9.91
N VAL A 185 4.69 -6.60 11.15
CA VAL A 185 5.43 -7.83 11.48
C VAL A 185 4.57 -9.06 11.22
N GLY A 186 3.30 -9.06 11.63
CA GLY A 186 2.36 -10.14 11.35
C GLY A 186 2.19 -10.38 9.85
N SER A 187 2.11 -9.30 9.06
CA SER A 187 2.07 -9.38 7.59
C SER A 187 3.37 -9.96 7.03
N ALA A 188 4.54 -9.58 7.56
CA ALA A 188 5.83 -10.10 7.12
C ALA A 188 5.99 -11.59 7.46
N LEU A 189 5.59 -12.02 8.66
CA LEU A 189 5.64 -13.41 9.09
C LEU A 189 4.71 -14.29 8.25
N TYR A 190 3.51 -13.82 7.94
CA TYR A 190 2.57 -14.52 7.05
C TYR A 190 3.15 -14.78 5.65
N LEU A 191 4.11 -13.98 5.19
CA LEU A 191 4.76 -14.21 3.89
C LEU A 191 5.83 -15.30 3.94
N VAL A 192 6.46 -15.49 5.10
CA VAL A 192 7.59 -16.42 5.27
C VAL A 192 7.11 -17.85 5.53
N ILE A 193 5.88 -18.01 6.04
CA ILE A 193 5.23 -19.30 6.32
C ILE A 193 4.48 -19.79 5.08
#